data_AF-A0A2Z6T9Z4-F1
#
_entry.id   AF-A0A2Z6T9Z4-F1
#
_cell.length_a   1.000
_cell.length_b   1.000
_cell.length_c   1.000
_cell.angle_alpha   90.00
_cell.angle_beta   90.00
_cell.angle_gamma   90.00
#
_symmetry.space_group_name_H-M   'P 1'
#
loop_
_entity.id
_entity.type
_entity.pdbx_description
1 polymer ?
#
loop_
_entity_poly.entity_id
_entity_poly.type
_entity_poly.pdbx_seq_one_letter_code
_entity_poly.pdbx_strand_id
1 'polypeptide(L)'
;MFGKKNEKQIKFEIELKEVMANYEVKANPVLMHLLSEAKSKIDKNNSVQSVASNLAYKLKENFSEAELPKIVVEFQLKIEKYTAFGANGIVW
;
A
#
# COMPACT_ATOMS: atom_id res chain seq x y z
N MET A 1 -12.95 -13.16 16.05
CA MET A 1 -11.72 -13.95 15.87
C MET A 1 -10.74 -13.13 15.05
N PHE A 2 -9.65 -12.64 15.64
CA PHE A 2 -8.57 -12.01 14.86
C PHE A 2 -7.72 -13.13 14.29
N GLY A 3 -7.84 -13.38 12.98
CA GLY A 3 -6.93 -14.30 12.29
C GLY A 3 -5.50 -13.83 12.48
N LYS A 4 -4.60 -14.76 12.81
CA LYS A 4 -3.18 -14.47 13.00
C LYS A 4 -2.63 -13.90 11.70
N LYS A 5 -2.07 -12.68 11.73
CA LYS A 5 -1.43 -12.08 10.56
C LYS A 5 -0.29 -12.98 10.09
N ASN A 6 -0.19 -13.20 8.78
CA ASN A 6 0.91 -13.93 8.18
C ASN A 6 2.13 -13.01 7.99
N GLU A 7 3.30 -13.61 7.72
CA GLU A 7 4.56 -12.89 7.56
C GLU A 7 4.49 -11.77 6.49
N LYS A 8 3.80 -12.00 5.38
CA LYS A 8 3.60 -11.00 4.32
C LYS A 8 2.80 -9.80 4.82
N GLN A 9 1.74 -10.03 5.60
CA GLN A 9 0.93 -8.96 6.19
C GLN A 9 1.73 -8.15 7.21
N ILE A 10 2.54 -8.82 8.04
CA ILE A 10 3.40 -8.15 9.02
C ILE A 10 4.42 -7.26 8.30
N LYS A 11 5.10 -7.81 7.27
CA LYS A 11 6.09 -7.06 6.49
C LYS A 11 5.46 -5.85 5.79
N PHE A 12 4.33 -6.05 5.11
CA PHE A 12 3.62 -4.95 4.45
C PHE A 12 3.17 -3.88 5.45
N GLU A 13 2.70 -4.28 6.65
CA GLU A 13 2.32 -3.33 7.69
C GLU A 13 3.51 -2.52 8.21
N ILE A 14 4.69 -3.14 8.37
CA ILE A 14 5.91 -2.43 8.78
C ILE A 14 6.31 -1.41 7.71
N GLU A 15 6.40 -1.82 6.45
CA GLU A 15 6.74 -0.93 5.32
C GLU A 15 5.74 0.23 5.21
N LEU A 16 4.45 -0.05 5.39
CA LEU A 16 3.41 0.98 5.37
C LEU A 16 3.58 1.98 6.52
N LYS A 17 3.90 1.52 7.73
CA LYS A 17 4.16 2.40 8.88
C LYS A 17 5.38 3.28 8.68
N GLU A 18 6.44 2.76 8.06
CA GLU A 18 7.64 3.55 7.72
C GLU A 18 7.31 4.69 6.75
N VAL A 19 6.52 4.41 5.72
CA VAL A 19 6.05 5.43 4.77
C VAL A 19 5.19 6.49 5.47
N MET A 20 4.24 6.05 6.31
CA MET A 20 3.38 6.96 7.08
C MET A 20 4.16 7.79 8.11
N ALA A 21 5.36 7.37 8.52
CA ALA A 21 6.18 8.11 9.48
C ALA A 21 6.91 9.31 8.85
N ASN A 22 7.09 9.33 7.53
CA ASN A 22 7.79 10.38 6.78
C ASN A 22 7.06 11.73 6.88
N TYR A 23 7.84 12.82 6.96
CA TYR A 23 7.29 14.16 7.17
C TYR A 23 6.46 14.66 5.97
N GLU A 24 6.92 14.42 4.74
CA GLU A 24 6.25 14.86 3.50
C GLU A 24 4.92 14.12 3.34
N VAL A 25 4.92 12.85 3.72
CA VAL A 25 3.71 12.02 3.75
C VAL A 25 2.71 12.57 4.77
N LYS A 26 3.15 12.85 6.00
CA LYS A 26 2.31 13.42 7.06
C LYS A 26 1.75 14.80 6.73
N ALA A 27 2.51 15.61 5.98
CA ALA A 27 2.09 16.93 5.53
C ALA A 27 0.97 16.86 4.47
N ASN A 28 0.77 15.71 3.82
CA ASN A 28 -0.27 15.51 2.82
C ASN A 28 -1.46 14.72 3.40
N PRO A 29 -2.60 15.39 3.72
CA PRO A 29 -3.73 14.75 4.38
C PRO A 29 -4.41 13.69 3.50
N VAL A 30 -4.45 13.89 2.17
CA VAL A 30 -5.03 12.93 1.23
C VAL A 30 -4.18 11.66 1.21
N LEU A 31 -2.85 11.81 1.13
CA LEU A 31 -1.94 10.68 1.15
C LEU A 31 -2.00 9.90 2.47
N MET A 32 -2.02 10.60 3.61
CA MET A 32 -2.21 9.98 4.92
C MET A 32 -3.53 9.24 5.03
N HIS A 33 -4.60 9.77 4.44
CA HIS A 33 -5.90 9.09 4.42
C HIS A 33 -5.81 7.76 3.66
N LEU A 34 -5.25 7.77 2.44
CA LEU A 34 -5.09 6.56 1.61
C LEU A 34 -4.26 5.49 2.31
N LEU A 35 -3.13 5.87 2.93
CA LEU A 35 -2.26 4.94 3.67
C LEU A 35 -2.95 4.41 4.93
N SER A 36 -3.72 5.24 5.63
CA SER A 36 -4.48 4.82 6.81
C SER A 36 -5.60 3.84 6.46
N GLU A 37 -6.29 4.04 5.34
CA GLU A 37 -7.27 3.08 4.82
C GLU A 37 -6.61 1.73 4.51
N ALA A 38 -5.45 1.74 3.85
CA ALA A 38 -4.69 0.53 3.56
C ALA A 38 -4.30 -0.20 4.85
N LYS A 39 -3.84 0.53 5.87
CA LYS A 39 -3.49 -0.02 7.18
C LYS A 39 -4.70 -0.69 7.85
N SER A 40 -5.84 0.00 7.87
CA SER A 40 -7.09 -0.51 8.44
C SER A 40 -7.53 -1.81 7.76
N LYS A 41 -7.38 -1.92 6.43
CA LYS A 41 -7.68 -3.15 5.70
C LYS A 41 -6.74 -4.30 6.10
N ILE A 42 -5.44 -4.05 6.27
CA ILE A 42 -4.49 -5.08 6.75
C ILE A 42 -4.79 -5.49 8.20
N ASP A 43 -5.16 -4.55 9.07
CA ASP A 43 -5.58 -4.83 10.44
C ASP A 43 -6.83 -5.72 10.50
N LYS A 44 -7.74 -5.56 9.53
CA LYS A 44 -8.91 -6.44 9.31
C LYS A 44 -8.56 -7.75 8.60
N ASN A 45 -7.28 -8.08 8.49
CA ASN A 45 -6.76 -9.32 7.92
C ASN A 45 -7.09 -9.52 6.43
N ASN A 46 -7.31 -8.43 5.68
CA ASN A 46 -7.44 -8.52 4.22
C ASN A 46 -6.15 -9.00 3.57
N SER A 47 -6.27 -9.59 2.38
CA SER A 47 -5.11 -10.02 1.58
C SER A 47 -4.23 -8.83 1.22
N VAL A 48 -2.91 -8.98 1.42
CA VAL A 48 -1.91 -7.96 1.04
C VAL A 48 -2.04 -7.58 -0.43
N GLN A 49 -2.29 -8.55 -1.30
CA GLN A 49 -2.47 -8.31 -2.73
C GLN A 49 -3.64 -7.37 -3.01
N SER A 50 -4.79 -7.60 -2.37
CA SER A 50 -5.97 -6.75 -2.55
C SER A 50 -5.74 -5.34 -2.02
N VAL A 51 -5.09 -5.22 -0.85
CA VAL A 51 -4.76 -3.92 -0.27
C VAL A 51 -3.75 -3.17 -1.14
N ALA A 52 -2.69 -3.84 -1.59
CA ALA A 52 -1.67 -3.28 -2.47
C ALA A 52 -2.26 -2.80 -3.80
N SER A 53 -3.09 -3.61 -4.47
CA SER A 53 -3.76 -3.21 -5.72
C SER A 53 -4.65 -1.98 -5.53
N ASN A 54 -5.47 -1.99 -4.47
CA ASN A 54 -6.36 -0.87 -4.18
C ASN A 54 -5.56 0.41 -3.85
N LEU A 55 -4.47 0.29 -3.08
CA LEU A 55 -3.63 1.44 -2.76
C LEU A 55 -2.91 1.98 -4.00
N ALA A 56 -2.33 1.11 -4.83
CA ALA A 56 -1.67 1.50 -6.06
C ALA A 56 -2.62 2.24 -7.02
N TYR A 57 -3.86 1.73 -7.17
CA TYR A 57 -4.91 2.38 -7.94
C TYR A 57 -5.25 3.78 -7.40
N LYS A 58 -5.56 3.89 -6.09
CA LYS A 58 -5.92 5.18 -5.48
C LYS A 58 -4.79 6.20 -5.55
N LEU A 59 -3.54 5.78 -5.41
CA LEU A 59 -2.38 6.68 -5.55
C LEU A 59 -2.28 7.24 -6.97
N LYS A 60 -2.46 6.40 -8.01
CA LYS A 60 -2.44 6.83 -9.42
C LYS A 60 -3.64 7.70 -9.79
N GLU A 61 -4.79 7.50 -9.13
CA GLU A 61 -6.01 8.29 -9.35
C GLU A 61 -5.91 9.69 -8.72
N ASN A 62 -5.24 9.81 -7.56
CA ASN A 62 -5.23 11.06 -6.78
C ASN A 62 -3.96 11.90 -6.97
N PHE A 63 -2.87 11.34 -7.52
CA PHE A 63 -1.58 12.02 -7.62
C PHE A 63 -0.90 11.71 -8.95
N SER A 64 -0.26 12.73 -9.53
CA SER A 64 0.77 12.50 -10.54
C SER A 64 2.08 12.03 -9.88
N GLU A 65 2.93 11.31 -10.62
CA GLU A 65 4.19 10.77 -10.08
C GLU A 65 5.12 11.87 -9.53
N ALA A 66 5.06 13.08 -10.11
CA ALA A 66 5.86 14.22 -9.68
C ALA A 66 5.41 14.85 -8.34
N GLU A 67 4.17 14.56 -7.91
CA GLU A 67 3.60 15.09 -6.65
C GLU A 67 3.82 14.16 -5.46
N LEU A 68 4.30 12.93 -5.71
CA LEU A 68 4.51 11.94 -4.68
C LEU A 68 5.89 12.10 -4.03
N PRO A 69 5.97 12.10 -2.68
CA PRO A 69 7.24 12.00 -1.99
C PRO A 69 8.01 10.76 -2.47
N LYS A 70 9.34 10.87 -2.57
CA LYS A 70 10.19 9.78 -3.06
C LYS A 70 9.95 8.45 -2.35
N ILE A 71 9.73 8.48 -1.03
CA ILE A 71 9.43 7.28 -0.23
C ILE A 71 8.12 6.60 -0.65
N VAL A 72 7.14 7.35 -1.15
CA VAL A 72 5.87 6.81 -1.65
C VAL A 72 6.07 6.20 -3.02
N VAL A 73 6.87 6.81 -3.89
CA VAL A 73 7.22 6.24 -5.21
C VAL A 73 7.98 4.92 -5.02
N GLU A 74 8.95 4.88 -4.11
CA GLU A 74 9.67 3.64 -3.75
C GLU A 74 8.71 2.59 -3.17
N PHE A 75 7.74 3.01 -2.36
CA PHE A 75 6.71 2.12 -1.84
C PHE A 75 5.77 1.62 -2.94
N GLN A 76 5.41 2.45 -3.93
CA GLN A 76 4.60 2.04 -5.09
C GLN A 76 5.27 0.88 -5.85
N LEU A 77 6.57 0.98 -6.11
CA LEU A 77 7.34 -0.08 -6.76
C LEU A 77 7.38 -1.38 -5.92
N LYS A 78 7.35 -1.27 -4.58
CA LYS A 78 7.25 -2.42 -3.69
C LYS A 78 5.85 -3.03 -3.72
N ILE A 79 4.79 -2.22 -3.64
CA ILE A 79 3.40 -2.72 -3.65
C ILE A 79 3.03 -3.36 -4.99
N GLU A 80 3.57 -2.87 -6.11
CA GLU A 80 3.39 -3.50 -7.44
C GLU A 80 3.94 -4.93 -7.50
N LYS A 81 4.97 -5.26 -6.71
CA LYS A 81 5.44 -6.65 -6.59
C LYS A 81 4.38 -7.53 -5.93
N TYR A 82 3.68 -7.03 -4.91
CA TYR A 82 2.59 -7.78 -4.27
C TYR A 82 1.38 -7.96 -5.21
N THR A 83 1.18 -7.07 -6.19
CA THR A 83 0.10 -7.19 -7.18
C THR A 83 0.47 -8.10 -8.35
N ALA A 84 1.74 -8.11 -8.77
CA ALA A 84 2.24 -8.90 -9.90
C ALA A 84 2.13 -10.42 -9.68
N PHE A 85 2.22 -10.89 -8.43
CA PHE A 85 2.06 -12.32 -8.11
C PHE A 85 0.63 -12.86 -8.35
N GLY A 86 -0.34 -12.02 -8.72
CA GLY A 86 -1.67 -12.44 -9.18
C GLY A 86 -1.96 -12.19 -10.65
N ALA A 87 -1.06 -11.55 -11.41
CA ALA A 87 -1.28 -11.22 -12.82
C ALA A 87 -0.88 -12.35 -13.80
N ASN A 88 -0.22 -13.42 -13.32
CA ASN A 88 0.07 -14.62 -14.14
C ASN A 88 -1.16 -15.54 -14.33
N GLY A 89 -2.36 -14.97 -14.39
CA GLY A 89 -3.62 -15.69 -14.60
C GLY A 89 -4.51 -15.14 -15.70
N ILE A 90 -4.09 -14.08 -16.42
CA ILE A 90 -4.78 -13.68 -17.65
C ILE A 90 -4.01 -14.27 -18.83
N VAL A 91 -4.45 -15.45 -19.23
CA VAL A 91 -4.25 -16.01 -20.56
C VAL A 91 -4.91 -15.05 -21.55
N TRP A 92 -4.13 -14.49 -22.48
CA TRP A 92 -4.63 -14.05 -23.79
C TRP A 92 -4.22 -15.10 -24.81
#